data_AF-A0A3M7D0A8-F1
#
_entry.id   AF-A0A3M7D0A8-F1
#
_cell.length_a   1.000
_cell.length_b   1.000
_cell.length_c   1.000
_cell.angle_alpha   90.00
_cell.angle_beta   90.00
_cell.angle_gamma   90.00
#
_symmetry.space_group_name_H-M   'P 1'
#
loop_
_entity.id
_entity.type
_entity.pdbx_description
1 polymer ?
#
loop_
_entity_poly.entity_id
_entity_poly.type
_entity_poly.pdbx_seq_one_letter_code
_entity_poly.pdbx_strand_id
1 'polypeptide(L)'
;MDHHNAKKSRWKNFAVVLVYRAMTSKYLRGVCRWEGGVLMLPSFCSVCIKSTHETNLSEAHAMEFVRSNTSIPVPKVYQAFERKGRVYIVMERIKAANVGNKWSSISNTSRERIFQQLRPMIEELRTLQPPKGMGVANVDGGPIFDPRLPTQSEWGPFSDIDDFHKALVDHQDIGSVVDENYGDLRELAAFYRQTWSQPVFTHGDLSSFNILYDGERVVGIIDWETAGWLPSYWEYVTAGNANPQNAFWQAEVDRFLQPLPHARAMDSSHVATFKGLNSPELAVPSKRCRNFFCST
;
A
#
# COMPACT_ATOMS: atom_id res chain seq x y z
N MET A 1 14.72 9.38 -29.64
CA MET A 1 14.82 10.21 -28.41
C MET A 1 16.07 11.06 -28.50
N ASP A 2 15.94 12.40 -28.50
CA ASP A 2 17.02 13.35 -28.76
C ASP A 2 18.12 13.38 -27.69
N HIS A 3 19.37 13.43 -28.14
CA HIS A 3 20.56 13.44 -27.28
C HIS A 3 20.58 14.64 -26.31
N HIS A 4 19.96 15.76 -26.70
CA HIS A 4 19.83 16.98 -25.88
C HIS A 4 18.87 16.78 -24.70
N ASN A 5 17.73 16.11 -24.92
CA ASN A 5 16.76 15.80 -23.87
C ASN A 5 17.34 14.81 -22.84
N ALA A 6 18.12 13.83 -23.30
CA ALA A 6 18.82 12.89 -22.42
C ALA A 6 19.84 13.60 -21.51
N LYS A 7 20.63 14.56 -22.03
CA LYS A 7 21.57 15.35 -21.21
C LYS A 7 20.85 16.22 -20.19
N LYS A 8 19.76 16.89 -20.57
CA LYS A 8 18.96 17.74 -19.68
C LYS A 8 18.33 16.94 -18.54
N SER A 9 17.83 15.74 -18.84
CA SER A 9 17.32 14.80 -17.82
C SER A 9 18.41 14.36 -16.84
N ARG A 10 19.61 14.02 -17.33
CA ARG A 10 20.74 13.63 -16.48
C ARG A 10 21.17 14.73 -15.51
N TRP A 11 21.20 15.98 -15.93
CA TRP A 11 21.54 17.11 -15.06
C TRP A 11 20.49 17.33 -13.95
N LYS A 12 19.19 17.21 -14.28
CA LYS A 12 18.12 17.29 -13.29
C LYS A 12 18.25 16.18 -12.23
N ASN A 13 18.45 14.93 -12.67
CA ASN A 13 18.65 13.80 -11.75
C ASN A 13 19.89 14.02 -10.86
N PHE A 14 20.95 14.62 -11.42
CA PHE A 14 22.13 14.96 -10.65
C PHE A 14 21.84 16.01 -9.56
N ALA A 15 21.12 17.08 -9.91
CA ALA A 15 20.74 18.12 -8.97
C ALA A 15 19.86 17.59 -7.83
N VAL A 16 18.85 16.76 -8.13
CA VAL A 16 17.99 16.13 -7.12
C VAL A 16 18.81 15.32 -6.12
N VAL A 17 19.74 14.49 -6.62
CA VAL A 17 20.60 13.67 -5.75
C VAL A 17 21.55 14.53 -4.92
N LEU A 18 22.07 15.62 -5.48
CA LEU A 18 22.91 16.57 -4.74
C LEU A 18 22.11 17.22 -3.59
N VAL A 19 20.91 17.72 -3.88
CA VAL A 19 20.02 18.33 -2.87
C VAL A 19 19.68 17.31 -1.79
N TYR A 20 19.24 16.11 -2.16
CA TYR A 20 18.92 15.05 -1.21
C TYR A 20 20.12 14.69 -0.32
N ARG A 21 21.32 14.55 -0.88
CA ARG A 21 22.54 14.25 -0.11
C ARG A 21 22.99 15.40 0.78
N ALA A 22 22.82 16.64 0.33
CA ALA A 22 23.10 17.80 1.16
C ALA A 22 22.16 17.85 2.36
N MET A 23 20.86 17.65 2.14
CA MET A 23 19.83 17.72 3.21
C MET A 23 19.81 16.51 4.16
N THR A 24 20.38 15.37 3.76
CA THR A 24 20.64 14.22 4.66
C THR A 24 21.90 14.41 5.52
N SER A 25 22.76 15.38 5.17
CA SER A 25 23.98 15.67 5.93
C SER A 25 23.66 16.18 7.33
N LYS A 26 24.43 15.72 8.32
CA LYS A 26 24.28 16.14 9.73
C LYS A 26 24.33 17.66 9.93
N TYR A 27 25.03 18.37 9.05
CA TYR A 27 25.18 19.83 9.11
C TYR A 27 23.95 20.61 8.64
N LEU A 28 23.05 19.98 7.88
CA LEU A 28 21.85 20.62 7.31
C LEU A 28 20.54 19.99 7.80
N ARG A 29 20.59 19.05 8.75
CA ARG A 29 19.40 18.39 9.31
C ARG A 29 18.35 19.35 9.87
N GLY A 30 18.73 20.55 10.31
CA GLY A 30 17.80 21.55 10.82
C GLY A 30 17.09 22.40 9.75
N VAL A 31 17.51 22.31 8.49
CA VAL A 31 16.99 23.14 7.39
C VAL A 31 15.72 22.54 6.77
N CYS A 32 15.60 21.22 6.77
CA CYS A 32 14.47 20.50 6.19
C CYS A 32 13.82 19.58 7.22
N ARG A 33 12.52 19.34 7.05
CA ARG A 33 11.78 18.38 7.88
C ARG A 33 11.78 17.02 7.20
N TRP A 34 11.91 15.97 7.99
CA TRP A 34 11.79 14.59 7.55
C TRP A 34 10.52 13.98 8.14
N GLU A 35 9.71 13.33 7.30
CA GLU A 35 8.50 12.62 7.72
C GLU A 35 8.46 11.29 6.97
N GLY A 36 8.54 10.15 7.68
CA GLY A 36 8.44 8.82 7.05
C GLY A 36 9.46 8.54 5.93
N GLY A 37 10.67 9.10 6.00
CA GLY A 37 11.67 8.97 4.93
C GLY A 37 11.46 9.89 3.71
N VAL A 38 10.48 10.79 3.78
CA VAL A 38 10.26 11.87 2.81
C VAL A 38 10.99 13.13 3.27
N LEU A 39 11.83 13.67 2.40
CA LEU A 39 12.49 14.95 2.57
C LEU A 39 11.52 16.08 2.18
N MET A 40 11.04 16.82 3.17
CA MET A 40 10.23 18.01 2.93
C MET A 40 11.17 19.19 2.68
N LEU A 41 11.15 19.73 1.45
CA LEU A 41 11.89 20.95 1.14
C LEU A 41 11.31 22.14 1.92
N PRO A 42 12.06 23.26 2.04
CA PRO A 42 11.64 24.43 2.82
C PRO A 42 10.20 24.86 2.51
N SER A 43 9.50 25.41 3.50
CA SER A 43 8.03 25.65 3.45
C SER A 43 7.55 26.54 2.30
N PHE A 44 8.41 27.40 1.74
CA PHE A 44 8.11 28.18 0.54
C PHE A 44 8.06 27.33 -0.74
N CYS A 45 8.57 26.09 -0.71
CA CYS A 45 8.43 25.08 -1.75
C CYS A 45 7.26 24.14 -1.42
N SER A 46 6.41 23.87 -2.42
CA SER A 46 5.38 22.81 -2.36
C SER A 46 5.90 21.51 -2.96
N VAL A 47 7.16 21.15 -2.67
CA VAL A 47 7.84 19.98 -3.23
C VAL A 47 8.47 19.16 -2.11
N CYS A 48 8.43 17.84 -2.24
CA CYS A 48 9.17 16.91 -1.40
C CYS A 48 9.88 15.85 -2.25
N ILE A 49 10.81 15.13 -1.63
CA ILE A 49 11.57 14.05 -2.26
C ILE A 49 11.42 12.79 -1.41
N LYS A 50 10.76 11.75 -1.93
CA LYS A 50 10.73 10.41 -1.31
C LYS A 50 11.88 9.57 -1.85
N SER A 51 12.64 8.96 -0.94
CA SER A 51 13.73 8.05 -1.28
C SER A 51 14.08 7.21 -0.04
N THR A 52 13.33 6.14 0.17
CA THR A 52 13.59 5.10 1.18
C THR A 52 14.27 3.90 0.52
N HIS A 53 14.48 2.82 1.29
CA HIS A 53 14.92 1.54 0.72
C HIS A 53 13.80 0.80 0.00
N GLU A 54 12.54 1.15 0.29
CA GLU A 54 11.32 0.49 -0.22
C GLU A 54 10.69 1.28 -1.38
N THR A 55 11.12 2.53 -1.60
CA THR A 55 10.61 3.35 -2.71
C THR A 55 10.88 2.67 -4.05
N ASN A 56 9.82 2.44 -4.82
CA ASN A 56 9.87 1.88 -6.17
C ASN A 56 9.31 2.89 -7.19
N LEU A 57 9.71 2.78 -8.46
CA LEU A 57 9.17 3.62 -9.55
C LEU A 57 7.67 3.37 -9.75
N SER A 58 7.18 2.17 -9.44
CA SER A 58 5.75 1.82 -9.50
C SER A 58 4.89 2.74 -8.63
N GLU A 59 5.40 3.24 -7.49
CA GLU A 59 4.70 4.22 -6.65
C GLU A 59 4.43 5.52 -7.43
N ALA A 60 5.43 6.01 -8.15
CA ALA A 60 5.27 7.21 -8.97
C ALA A 60 4.30 6.97 -10.12
N HIS A 61 4.43 5.83 -10.81
CA HIS A 61 3.52 5.47 -11.90
C HIS A 61 2.08 5.26 -11.40
N ALA A 62 1.87 4.75 -10.19
CA ALA A 62 0.54 4.59 -9.60
C ALA A 62 -0.12 5.95 -9.36
N MET A 63 0.61 6.91 -8.78
CA MET A 63 0.11 8.29 -8.62
C MET A 63 -0.20 8.95 -9.98
N GLU A 64 0.65 8.75 -10.99
CA GLU A 64 0.38 9.29 -12.33
C GLU A 64 -0.84 8.64 -12.98
N PHE A 65 -0.97 7.32 -12.86
CA PHE A 65 -2.10 6.55 -13.37
C PHE A 65 -3.42 6.99 -12.73
N VAL A 66 -3.47 7.07 -11.40
CA VAL A 66 -4.67 7.52 -10.68
C VAL A 66 -5.03 8.95 -11.07
N ARG A 67 -4.07 9.88 -11.02
CA ARG A 67 -4.27 11.28 -11.40
C ARG A 67 -4.79 11.46 -12.83
N SER A 68 -4.42 10.58 -13.75
CA SER A 68 -4.82 10.65 -15.15
C SER A 68 -6.17 10.00 -15.44
N ASN A 69 -6.67 9.13 -14.57
CA ASN A 69 -7.86 8.33 -14.82
C ASN A 69 -8.98 8.53 -13.79
N THR A 70 -8.76 9.30 -12.73
CA THR A 70 -9.76 9.58 -11.69
C THR A 70 -9.73 11.05 -11.25
N SER A 71 -10.71 11.44 -10.45
CA SER A 71 -10.79 12.73 -9.76
C SER A 71 -10.10 12.73 -8.38
N ILE A 72 -9.52 11.60 -7.98
CA ILE A 72 -8.93 11.42 -6.66
C ILE A 72 -7.72 12.35 -6.50
N PRO A 73 -7.66 13.16 -5.42
CA PRO A 73 -6.52 14.04 -5.19
C PRO A 73 -5.32 13.19 -4.78
N VAL A 74 -4.27 13.17 -5.61
CA VAL A 74 -3.00 12.51 -5.33
C VAL A 74 -1.85 13.48 -5.59
N PRO A 75 -0.68 13.33 -4.93
CA PRO A 75 0.47 14.20 -5.17
C PRO A 75 0.87 14.21 -6.64
N LYS A 76 1.08 15.39 -7.22
CA LYS A 76 1.66 15.51 -8.56
C LYS A 76 3.12 15.04 -8.54
N VAL A 77 3.42 13.98 -9.29
CA VAL A 77 4.81 13.59 -9.59
C VAL A 77 5.42 14.60 -10.57
N TYR A 78 6.55 15.18 -10.20
CA TYR A 78 7.34 16.05 -11.09
C TYR A 78 8.46 15.28 -11.77
N GLN A 79 9.02 14.29 -11.08
CA GLN A 79 10.10 13.46 -11.59
C GLN A 79 10.27 12.19 -10.76
N ALA A 80 10.41 11.04 -11.41
CA ALA A 80 10.82 9.79 -10.77
C ALA A 80 11.99 9.17 -11.54
N PHE A 81 13.02 8.67 -10.84
CA PHE A 81 14.15 8.00 -11.47
C PHE A 81 14.93 7.14 -10.49
N GLU A 82 15.61 6.12 -11.01
CA GLU A 82 16.57 5.33 -10.27
C GLU A 82 18.00 5.84 -10.52
N ARG A 83 18.83 5.85 -9.46
CA ARG A 83 20.27 6.08 -9.59
C ARG A 83 21.04 5.23 -8.58
N LYS A 84 21.88 4.33 -9.09
CA LYS A 84 22.73 3.42 -8.28
C LYS A 84 21.89 2.57 -7.30
N GLY A 85 20.81 1.95 -7.77
CA GLY A 85 19.98 1.08 -6.93
C GLY A 85 19.11 1.81 -5.91
N ARG A 86 18.89 3.12 -6.10
CA ARG A 86 18.02 3.92 -5.23
C ARG A 86 17.07 4.75 -6.08
N VAL A 87 15.78 4.66 -5.77
CA VAL A 87 14.73 5.44 -6.42
C VAL A 87 14.57 6.79 -5.72
N TYR A 88 14.31 7.82 -6.52
CA TYR A 88 13.98 9.16 -6.09
C TYR A 88 12.68 9.58 -6.75
N ILE A 89 11.69 9.94 -5.93
CA ILE A 89 10.43 10.51 -6.40
C ILE A 89 10.37 11.96 -5.92
N VAL A 90 10.40 12.90 -6.86
CA VAL A 90 10.18 14.33 -6.64
C VAL A 90 8.72 14.61 -6.93
N MET A 91 7.98 15.03 -5.91
CA MET A 91 6.54 15.18 -6.00
C MET A 91 6.03 16.39 -5.22
N GLU A 92 4.77 16.71 -5.43
CA GLU A 92 4.05 17.76 -4.72
C GLU A 92 3.97 17.45 -3.22
N ARG A 93 4.31 18.46 -2.42
CA ARG A 93 4.04 18.46 -0.99
C ARG A 93 2.69 19.12 -0.74
N ILE A 94 1.68 18.30 -0.50
CA ILE A 94 0.36 18.77 -0.07
C ILE A 94 0.46 19.28 1.37
N LYS A 95 0.17 20.56 1.58
CA LYS A 95 0.30 21.24 2.88
C LYS A 95 -0.96 21.05 3.72
N ALA A 96 -1.20 19.82 4.16
CA ALA A 96 -2.37 19.44 4.95
C ALA A 96 -1.99 18.48 6.07
N ALA A 97 -2.84 18.38 7.09
CA ALA A 97 -2.67 17.37 8.13
C ALA A 97 -3.25 16.04 7.64
N ASN A 98 -2.67 14.92 8.09
CA ASN A 98 -3.33 13.63 7.95
C ASN A 98 -4.34 13.38 9.08
N VAL A 99 -5.34 12.55 8.79
CA VAL A 99 -6.43 12.20 9.71
C VAL A 99 -5.88 11.57 10.99
N GLY A 100 -4.91 10.67 10.90
CA GLY A 100 -4.33 9.95 12.04
C GLY A 100 -3.71 10.90 13.08
N ASN A 101 -2.87 11.84 12.64
CA ASN A 101 -2.17 12.80 13.50
C ASN A 101 -3.10 13.77 14.22
N LYS A 102 -4.29 14.03 13.67
CA LYS A 102 -5.26 14.97 14.21
C LYS A 102 -6.55 14.32 14.68
N TRP A 103 -6.60 12.99 14.71
CA TRP A 103 -7.83 12.24 14.96
C TRP A 103 -8.62 12.78 16.14
N SER A 104 -8.00 12.90 17.31
CA SER A 104 -8.61 13.41 18.56
C SER A 104 -9.13 14.85 18.47
N SER A 105 -8.61 15.65 17.54
CA SER A 105 -9.00 17.05 17.33
C SER A 105 -10.06 17.24 16.24
N ILE A 106 -10.29 16.25 15.38
CA ILE A 106 -11.32 16.33 14.33
C ILE A 106 -12.69 16.04 14.95
N SER A 107 -13.66 16.92 14.73
CA SER A 107 -15.04 16.72 15.17
C SER A 107 -15.68 15.50 14.50
N ASN A 108 -16.65 14.85 15.17
CA ASN A 108 -17.38 13.71 14.59
C ASN A 108 -18.06 14.08 13.26
N THR A 109 -18.61 15.29 13.15
CA THR A 109 -19.23 15.80 11.92
C THR A 109 -18.21 15.93 10.78
N SER A 110 -17.02 16.46 11.07
CA SER A 110 -15.97 16.60 10.07
C SER A 110 -15.40 15.24 9.65
N ARG A 111 -15.28 14.28 10.59
CA ARG A 111 -14.92 12.87 10.26
C ARG A 111 -15.94 12.26 9.32
N GLU A 112 -17.24 12.41 9.60
CA GLU A 112 -18.30 11.90 8.72
C GLU A 112 -18.21 12.52 7.32
N ARG A 113 -17.98 13.83 7.21
CA ARG A 113 -17.80 14.50 5.91
C ARG A 113 -16.57 13.98 5.15
N ILE A 114 -15.47 13.69 5.85
CA ILE A 114 -14.28 13.07 5.25
C ILE A 114 -14.62 11.68 4.71
N PHE A 115 -15.29 10.83 5.50
CA PHE A 115 -15.66 9.48 5.07
C PHE A 115 -16.67 9.47 3.91
N GLN A 116 -17.61 10.41 3.89
CA GLN A 116 -18.54 10.62 2.78
C GLN A 116 -17.85 10.99 1.47
N GLN A 117 -16.66 11.62 1.52
CA GLN A 117 -15.85 11.89 0.33
C GLN A 117 -14.99 10.69 -0.07
N LEU A 118 -14.45 9.94 0.89
CA LEU A 118 -13.61 8.77 0.59
C LEU A 118 -14.38 7.67 -0.13
N ARG A 119 -15.64 7.44 0.22
CA ARG A 119 -16.47 6.39 -0.41
C ARG A 119 -16.54 6.53 -1.94
N PRO A 120 -17.02 7.65 -2.52
CA PRO A 120 -17.06 7.80 -3.96
C PRO A 120 -15.67 7.82 -4.60
N MET A 121 -14.61 8.28 -3.91
CA MET A 121 -13.23 8.20 -4.41
C MET A 121 -12.79 6.74 -4.61
N ILE A 122 -13.12 5.86 -3.66
CA ILE A 122 -12.76 4.43 -3.76
C ILE A 122 -13.64 3.72 -4.78
N GLU A 123 -14.93 4.07 -4.84
CA GLU A 123 -15.82 3.56 -5.89
C GLU A 123 -15.29 3.93 -7.28
N GLU A 124 -14.85 5.19 -7.47
CA GLU A 124 -14.19 5.64 -8.70
C GLU A 124 -12.92 4.84 -9.00
N LEU A 125 -12.04 4.64 -8.00
CA LEU A 125 -10.82 3.82 -8.14
C LEU A 125 -11.14 2.40 -8.63
N ARG A 126 -12.22 1.81 -8.12
CA ARG A 126 -12.68 0.45 -8.49
C ARG A 126 -13.28 0.37 -9.89
N THR A 127 -13.59 1.50 -10.53
CA THR A 127 -14.04 1.50 -11.93
C THR A 127 -12.91 1.31 -12.93
N LEU A 128 -11.66 1.57 -12.51
CA LEU A 128 -10.48 1.37 -13.34
C LEU A 128 -10.39 -0.09 -13.78
N GLN A 129 -10.07 -0.32 -15.05
CA GLN A 129 -10.01 -1.65 -15.65
C GLN A 129 -8.56 -2.09 -15.84
N PRO A 130 -8.20 -3.33 -15.45
CA PRO A 130 -6.87 -3.84 -15.71
C PRO A 130 -6.62 -3.97 -17.22
N PRO A 131 -5.38 -3.77 -17.70
CA PRO A 131 -4.98 -4.16 -19.04
C PRO A 131 -5.37 -5.63 -19.32
N LYS A 132 -5.72 -5.93 -20.58
CA LYS A 132 -6.21 -7.26 -20.97
C LYS A 132 -5.21 -8.35 -20.57
N GLY A 133 -5.68 -9.33 -19.79
CA GLY A 133 -4.88 -10.47 -19.34
C GLY A 133 -3.98 -10.19 -18.13
N MET A 134 -4.12 -9.02 -17.49
CA MET A 134 -3.43 -8.72 -16.24
C MET A 134 -4.15 -9.36 -15.06
N GLY A 135 -3.43 -10.20 -14.32
CA GLY A 135 -3.84 -10.75 -13.04
C GLY A 135 -3.46 -9.85 -11.87
N VAL A 136 -2.95 -10.44 -10.79
CA VAL A 136 -2.51 -9.68 -9.61
C VAL A 136 -1.12 -9.09 -9.85
N ALA A 137 -1.03 -7.78 -9.96
CA ALA A 137 0.21 -7.09 -10.32
C ALA A 137 0.19 -5.62 -9.88
N ASN A 138 1.35 -4.97 -9.80
CA ASN A 138 1.41 -3.52 -9.66
C ASN A 138 0.92 -2.81 -10.94
N VAL A 139 0.88 -1.47 -10.91
CA VAL A 139 0.42 -0.64 -12.05
C VAL A 139 1.20 -0.89 -13.35
N ASP A 140 2.47 -1.30 -13.26
CA ASP A 140 3.35 -1.56 -14.41
C ASP A 140 3.26 -3.02 -14.91
N GLY A 141 2.41 -3.85 -14.28
CA GLY A 141 2.32 -5.29 -14.56
C GLY A 141 3.44 -6.11 -13.91
N GLY A 142 4.20 -5.52 -12.97
CA GLY A 142 5.25 -6.19 -12.20
C GLY A 142 4.77 -6.69 -10.82
N PRO A 143 5.69 -7.12 -9.95
CA PRO A 143 5.37 -7.57 -8.60
C PRO A 143 4.68 -6.47 -7.79
N ILE A 144 3.68 -6.84 -6.99
CA ILE A 144 3.10 -5.94 -5.98
C ILE A 144 4.08 -5.77 -4.83
N PHE A 145 4.03 -4.64 -4.15
CA PHE A 145 4.73 -4.41 -2.89
C PHE A 145 3.71 -4.44 -1.75
N ASP A 146 3.88 -5.32 -0.76
CA ASP A 146 3.04 -5.34 0.44
C ASP A 146 3.87 -5.81 1.64
N PRO A 147 4.27 -4.90 2.55
CA PRO A 147 5.11 -5.23 3.69
C PRO A 147 4.41 -6.10 4.74
N ARG A 148 3.10 -6.37 4.60
CA ARG A 148 2.35 -7.30 5.46
C ARG A 148 2.59 -8.76 5.06
N LEU A 149 3.00 -9.02 3.82
CA LEU A 149 3.23 -10.36 3.29
C LEU A 149 4.53 -10.96 3.84
N PRO A 150 4.60 -12.29 4.03
CA PRO A 150 5.77 -12.94 4.61
C PRO A 150 6.99 -12.91 3.66
N THR A 151 8.16 -13.33 4.16
CA THR A 151 9.43 -13.64 3.44
C THR A 151 10.12 -12.52 2.63
N GLN A 152 9.39 -11.71 1.87
CA GLN A 152 9.88 -10.59 1.08
C GLN A 152 8.74 -9.60 0.83
N SER A 153 9.07 -8.34 0.55
CA SER A 153 8.03 -7.31 0.33
C SER A 153 7.48 -7.28 -1.09
N GLU A 154 8.16 -7.88 -2.07
CA GLU A 154 7.73 -7.94 -3.48
C GLU A 154 7.12 -9.31 -3.83
N TRP A 155 5.91 -9.32 -4.39
CA TRP A 155 5.16 -10.55 -4.66
C TRP A 155 4.61 -10.59 -6.09
N GLY A 156 4.74 -11.73 -6.76
CA GLY A 156 4.24 -11.92 -8.12
C GLY A 156 5.16 -11.31 -9.19
N PRO A 157 4.61 -10.80 -10.32
CA PRO A 157 3.18 -10.74 -10.65
C PRO A 157 2.55 -12.14 -10.77
N PHE A 158 1.24 -12.24 -10.61
CA PHE A 158 0.48 -13.48 -10.72
C PHE A 158 -0.47 -13.44 -11.92
N SER A 159 -0.66 -14.60 -12.57
CA SER A 159 -1.55 -14.76 -13.72
C SER A 159 -3.00 -14.37 -13.42
N ASP A 160 -3.44 -14.70 -12.21
CA ASP A 160 -4.79 -14.52 -11.72
C ASP A 160 -4.81 -14.47 -10.18
N ILE A 161 -6.01 -14.36 -9.62
CA ILE A 161 -6.26 -14.30 -8.17
C ILE A 161 -6.00 -15.66 -7.49
N ASP A 162 -6.19 -16.78 -8.20
CA ASP A 162 -6.01 -18.11 -7.64
C ASP A 162 -4.53 -18.39 -7.39
N ASP A 163 -3.65 -18.01 -8.33
CA ASP A 163 -2.20 -18.12 -8.17
C ASP A 163 -1.68 -17.24 -7.04
N PHE A 164 -2.25 -16.04 -6.88
CA PHE A 164 -1.96 -15.20 -5.73
C PHE A 164 -2.37 -15.87 -4.40
N HIS A 165 -3.59 -16.42 -4.31
CA HIS A 165 -4.04 -17.11 -3.10
C HIS A 165 -3.23 -18.36 -2.77
N LYS A 166 -2.81 -19.13 -3.78
CA LYS A 166 -1.89 -20.27 -3.58
C LYS A 166 -0.58 -19.77 -2.96
N ALA A 167 -0.02 -18.67 -3.46
CA ALA A 167 1.21 -18.10 -2.93
C ALA A 167 1.04 -17.61 -1.47
N LEU A 168 -0.11 -17.02 -1.11
CA LEU A 168 -0.37 -16.55 0.27
C LEU A 168 -0.27 -17.67 1.31
N VAL A 169 -0.55 -18.91 0.94
CA VAL A 169 -0.49 -20.08 1.82
C VAL A 169 0.73 -20.96 1.54
N ASP A 170 1.75 -20.40 0.89
CA ASP A 170 2.99 -21.11 0.52
C ASP A 170 2.72 -22.41 -0.27
N HIS A 171 1.72 -22.35 -1.15
CA HIS A 171 1.25 -23.46 -1.97
C HIS A 171 0.78 -24.72 -1.19
N GLN A 172 0.49 -24.58 0.10
CA GLN A 172 0.01 -25.68 0.94
C GLN A 172 -1.46 -26.00 0.63
N ASP A 173 -1.81 -27.30 0.66
CA ASP A 173 -3.21 -27.74 0.57
C ASP A 173 -3.92 -27.59 1.92
N ILE A 174 -4.21 -26.34 2.30
CA ILE A 174 -4.92 -26.02 3.55
C ILE A 174 -6.36 -26.55 3.58
N GLY A 175 -6.91 -26.96 2.42
CA GLY A 175 -8.26 -27.51 2.33
C GLY A 175 -8.35 -28.99 2.70
N SER A 176 -7.24 -29.73 2.68
CA SER A 176 -7.20 -31.14 3.08
C SER A 176 -7.10 -31.35 4.59
N VAL A 177 -7.07 -30.26 5.38
CA VAL A 177 -6.93 -30.32 6.85
C VAL A 177 -8.22 -30.87 7.47
N VAL A 178 -8.18 -32.13 7.90
CA VAL A 178 -9.33 -32.86 8.49
C VAL A 178 -9.52 -32.62 9.99
N ASP A 179 -8.52 -32.07 10.69
CA ASP A 179 -8.60 -31.81 12.12
C ASP A 179 -9.62 -30.69 12.41
N GLU A 180 -10.60 -30.97 13.26
CA GLU A 180 -11.66 -30.03 13.65
C GLU A 180 -11.11 -28.79 14.35
N ASN A 181 -9.95 -28.91 15.01
CA ASN A 181 -9.27 -27.78 15.64
C ASN A 181 -8.77 -26.74 14.64
N TYR A 182 -8.84 -27.00 13.33
CA TYR A 182 -8.39 -26.11 12.24
C TYR A 182 -9.50 -25.79 11.24
N GLY A 183 -10.76 -25.72 11.70
CA GLY A 183 -11.89 -25.35 10.86
C GLY A 183 -11.72 -24.01 10.12
N ASP A 184 -11.01 -23.06 10.73
CA ASP A 184 -10.63 -21.77 10.15
C ASP A 184 -9.78 -21.90 8.88
N LEU A 185 -8.91 -22.92 8.78
CA LEU A 185 -8.12 -23.17 7.57
C LEU A 185 -8.97 -23.74 6.43
N ARG A 186 -9.97 -24.56 6.74
CA ARG A 186 -10.91 -25.06 5.72
C ARG A 186 -11.79 -23.94 5.19
N GLU A 187 -12.25 -23.05 6.07
CA GLU A 187 -12.99 -21.85 5.67
C GLU A 187 -12.13 -20.92 4.80
N LEU A 188 -10.87 -20.70 5.19
CA LEU A 188 -9.90 -19.93 4.40
C LEU A 188 -9.67 -20.55 3.01
N ALA A 189 -9.52 -21.87 2.95
CA ALA A 189 -9.38 -22.60 1.69
C ALA A 189 -10.61 -22.43 0.79
N ALA A 190 -11.82 -22.53 1.37
CA ALA A 190 -13.07 -22.32 0.65
C ALA A 190 -13.20 -20.88 0.13
N PHE A 191 -12.84 -19.89 0.96
CA PHE A 191 -12.82 -18.49 0.57
C PHE A 191 -11.85 -18.21 -0.58
N TYR A 192 -10.65 -18.79 -0.57
CA TYR A 192 -9.69 -18.63 -1.66
C TYR A 192 -10.10 -19.33 -2.95
N ARG A 193 -10.74 -20.50 -2.86
CA ARG A 193 -11.18 -21.32 -4.02
C ARG A 193 -12.50 -20.86 -4.63
N GLN A 194 -13.18 -19.86 -4.05
CA GLN A 194 -14.41 -19.34 -4.62
C GLN A 194 -14.14 -18.64 -5.97
N THR A 195 -15.19 -18.42 -6.76
CA THR A 195 -15.06 -17.68 -8.02
C THR A 195 -14.81 -16.20 -7.75
N TRP A 196 -13.71 -15.69 -8.27
CA TRP A 196 -13.35 -14.27 -8.21
C TRP A 196 -13.61 -13.56 -9.53
N SER A 197 -14.01 -12.28 -9.45
CA SER A 197 -14.01 -11.38 -10.61
C SER A 197 -12.56 -11.01 -10.99
N GLN A 198 -12.40 -10.28 -12.10
CA GLN A 198 -11.11 -9.68 -12.42
C GLN A 198 -10.58 -8.82 -11.25
N PRO A 199 -9.25 -8.73 -11.09
CA PRO A 199 -8.63 -7.81 -10.13
C PRO A 199 -9.09 -6.37 -10.33
N VAL A 200 -9.17 -5.61 -9.24
CA VAL A 200 -9.51 -4.19 -9.24
C VAL A 200 -8.31 -3.39 -8.77
N PHE A 201 -8.22 -2.12 -9.15
CA PHE A 201 -7.14 -1.26 -8.67
C PHE A 201 -7.39 -0.87 -7.21
N THR A 202 -6.40 -1.10 -6.35
CA THR A 202 -6.46 -0.82 -4.91
C THR A 202 -5.28 0.08 -4.52
N HIS A 203 -5.48 0.91 -3.50
CA HIS A 203 -4.41 1.68 -2.85
C HIS A 203 -3.44 0.77 -2.10
N GLY A 204 -3.96 -0.27 -1.42
CA GLY A 204 -3.14 -1.26 -0.71
C GLY A 204 -2.77 -0.87 0.72
N ASP A 205 -2.64 0.42 1.03
CA ASP A 205 -2.43 0.92 2.41
C ASP A 205 -3.29 2.15 2.76
N LEU A 206 -4.62 2.05 2.68
CA LEU A 206 -5.50 3.19 2.96
C LEU A 206 -5.70 3.42 4.47
N SER A 207 -4.61 3.87 5.12
CA SER A 207 -4.54 4.17 6.54
C SER A 207 -4.99 5.61 6.86
N SER A 208 -5.33 5.89 8.12
CA SER A 208 -5.60 7.26 8.58
C SER A 208 -4.42 8.23 8.39
N PHE A 209 -3.19 7.74 8.27
CA PHE A 209 -2.01 8.58 8.03
C PHE A 209 -1.84 8.97 6.56
N ASN A 210 -2.52 8.24 5.66
CA ASN A 210 -2.41 8.42 4.21
C ASN A 210 -3.55 9.27 3.63
N ILE A 211 -4.47 9.73 4.47
CA ILE A 211 -5.57 10.62 4.10
C ILE A 211 -5.28 12.03 4.62
N LEU A 212 -5.02 12.96 3.70
CA LEU A 212 -4.80 14.37 3.98
C LEU A 212 -6.10 15.16 3.86
N TYR A 213 -6.33 16.04 4.82
CA TYR A 213 -7.54 16.86 4.88
C TYR A 213 -7.24 18.33 5.19
N ASP A 214 -8.10 19.21 4.68
CA ASP A 214 -8.13 20.64 5.01
C ASP A 214 -9.56 21.07 5.33
N GLY A 215 -9.78 21.51 6.56
CA GLY A 215 -11.10 21.70 7.14
C GLY A 215 -11.89 20.39 7.17
N GLU A 216 -12.78 20.23 6.19
CA GLU A 216 -13.65 19.06 6.06
C GLU A 216 -13.52 18.37 4.70
N ARG A 217 -12.55 18.79 3.87
CA ARG A 217 -12.32 18.24 2.54
C ARG A 217 -11.12 17.32 2.54
N VAL A 218 -11.24 16.20 1.84
CA VAL A 218 -10.08 15.38 1.49
C VAL A 218 -9.32 16.11 0.39
N VAL A 219 -8.04 16.40 0.64
CA VAL A 219 -7.19 17.16 -0.29
C VAL A 219 -6.00 16.35 -0.80
N GLY A 220 -5.85 15.11 -0.33
CA GLY A 220 -4.82 14.20 -0.83
C GLY A 220 -4.95 12.80 -0.26
N ILE A 221 -4.74 11.80 -1.10
CA ILE A 221 -4.42 10.42 -0.71
C ILE A 221 -2.96 10.18 -1.12
N ILE A 222 -2.14 9.75 -0.17
CA ILE A 222 -0.69 9.60 -0.34
C ILE A 222 -0.24 8.16 -0.06
N ASP A 223 1.02 7.86 -0.37
CA ASP A 223 1.67 6.57 -0.09
C ASP A 223 1.13 5.40 -0.94
N TRP A 224 1.22 5.56 -2.26
CA TRP A 224 0.72 4.63 -3.28
C TRP A 224 1.71 3.49 -3.61
N GLU A 225 2.67 3.19 -2.73
CA GLU A 225 3.72 2.20 -3.01
C GLU A 225 3.18 0.76 -3.01
N THR A 226 2.08 0.52 -2.30
CA THR A 226 1.37 -0.78 -2.23
C THR A 226 0.26 -0.91 -3.27
N ALA A 227 0.11 0.09 -4.14
CA ALA A 227 -0.99 0.13 -5.10
C ALA A 227 -0.81 -0.88 -6.24
N GLY A 228 -1.92 -1.48 -6.65
CA GLY A 228 -1.91 -2.50 -7.70
C GLY A 228 -3.29 -3.06 -8.01
N TRP A 229 -3.33 -3.96 -8.98
CA TRP A 229 -4.46 -4.79 -9.36
C TRP A 229 -4.53 -5.98 -8.43
N LEU A 230 -5.53 -6.02 -7.55
CA LEU A 230 -5.64 -6.98 -6.46
C LEU A 230 -7.07 -7.51 -6.32
N PRO A 231 -7.31 -8.59 -5.57
CA PRO A 231 -8.66 -9.06 -5.27
C PRO A 231 -9.52 -7.95 -4.64
N SER A 232 -10.81 -7.93 -4.96
CA SER A 232 -11.72 -6.85 -4.53
C SER A 232 -11.86 -6.69 -3.01
N TYR A 233 -11.59 -7.75 -2.24
CA TYR A 233 -11.59 -7.71 -0.78
C TYR A 233 -10.31 -7.11 -0.19
N TRP A 234 -9.23 -7.03 -0.97
CA TRP A 234 -7.88 -6.75 -0.47
C TRP A 234 -7.79 -5.38 0.20
N GLU A 235 -8.35 -4.33 -0.42
CA GLU A 235 -8.42 -2.98 0.15
C GLU A 235 -9.10 -2.94 1.52
N TYR A 236 -10.15 -3.76 1.71
CA TYR A 236 -10.88 -3.78 2.98
C TYR A 236 -10.05 -4.39 4.11
N VAL A 237 -9.35 -5.49 3.82
CA VAL A 237 -8.53 -6.17 4.82
C VAL A 237 -7.24 -5.43 5.09
N THR A 238 -6.64 -4.78 4.07
CA THR A 238 -5.45 -3.95 4.25
C THR A 238 -5.76 -2.68 5.03
N ALA A 239 -6.81 -1.94 4.68
CA ALA A 239 -7.20 -0.72 5.41
C ALA A 239 -7.53 -1.02 6.88
N GLY A 240 -8.19 -2.15 7.15
CA GLY A 240 -8.50 -2.61 8.51
C GLY A 240 -7.29 -3.03 9.34
N ASN A 241 -6.17 -3.37 8.69
CA ASN A 241 -4.95 -3.87 9.30
C ASN A 241 -3.72 -3.01 8.98
N ALA A 242 -3.92 -1.79 8.50
CA ALA A 242 -2.89 -0.88 8.01
C ALA A 242 -1.86 -0.52 9.10
N ASN A 243 -2.32 -0.42 10.36
CA ASN A 243 -1.42 -0.18 11.49
C ASN A 243 -1.93 -0.87 12.77
N PRO A 244 -1.23 -1.89 13.30
CA PRO A 244 -1.60 -2.57 14.55
C PRO A 244 -1.67 -1.66 15.78
N GLN A 245 -0.96 -0.53 15.76
CA GLN A 245 -0.96 0.47 16.84
C GLN A 245 -2.17 1.41 16.75
N ASN A 246 -2.92 1.35 15.65
CA ASN A 246 -4.05 2.21 15.38
C ASN A 246 -5.34 1.40 15.23
N ALA A 247 -5.74 0.73 16.30
CA ALA A 247 -6.95 -0.08 16.34
C ALA A 247 -8.24 0.76 16.14
N PHE A 248 -8.20 2.08 16.40
CA PHE A 248 -9.37 2.93 16.15
C PHE A 248 -9.75 2.93 14.67
N TRP A 249 -8.76 2.88 13.76
CA TRP A 249 -9.02 2.98 12.34
C TRP A 249 -9.85 1.82 11.80
N GLN A 250 -9.64 0.61 12.32
CA GLN A 250 -10.42 -0.57 11.93
C GLN A 250 -11.92 -0.40 12.17
N ALA A 251 -12.32 0.33 13.22
CA ALA A 251 -13.72 0.62 13.52
C ALA A 251 -14.36 1.63 12.53
N GLU A 252 -13.54 2.36 11.78
CA GLU A 252 -13.97 3.42 10.87
C GLU A 252 -13.99 2.98 9.40
N VAL A 253 -13.25 1.92 9.06
CA VAL A 253 -13.16 1.38 7.69
C VAL A 253 -14.53 1.11 7.07
N ASP A 254 -15.46 0.56 7.85
CA ASP A 254 -16.82 0.24 7.41
C ASP A 254 -17.64 1.49 7.02
N ARG A 255 -17.19 2.70 7.38
CA ARG A 255 -17.86 3.96 7.03
C ARG A 255 -17.58 4.41 5.61
N PHE A 256 -16.46 4.01 5.02
CA PHE A 256 -16.07 4.46 3.67
C PHE A 256 -15.75 3.31 2.70
N LEU A 257 -15.53 2.09 3.20
CA LEU A 257 -15.43 0.87 2.41
C LEU A 257 -16.66 -0.01 2.65
N GLN A 258 -17.07 -0.76 1.63
CA GLN A 258 -18.10 -1.79 1.78
C GLN A 258 -17.68 -2.81 2.86
N PRO A 259 -18.48 -3.04 3.90
CA PRO A 259 -18.15 -4.02 4.93
C PRO A 259 -18.08 -5.45 4.38
N LEU A 260 -16.96 -6.14 4.62
CA LEU A 260 -16.71 -7.52 4.24
C LEU A 260 -16.25 -8.34 5.46
N PRO A 261 -17.11 -8.57 6.46
CA PRO A 261 -16.71 -9.20 7.72
C PRO A 261 -16.15 -10.62 7.54
N HIS A 262 -16.67 -11.38 6.57
CA HIS A 262 -16.13 -12.69 6.23
C HIS A 262 -14.68 -12.59 5.71
N ALA A 263 -14.40 -11.66 4.78
CA ALA A 263 -13.04 -11.44 4.30
C ALA A 263 -12.06 -11.01 5.42
N ARG A 264 -12.52 -10.17 6.36
CA ARG A 264 -11.73 -9.78 7.55
C ARG A 264 -11.42 -10.97 8.46
N ALA A 265 -12.39 -11.88 8.67
CA ALA A 265 -12.17 -13.11 9.43
C ALA A 265 -11.16 -14.04 8.74
N MET A 266 -11.23 -14.16 7.41
CA MET A 266 -10.30 -14.96 6.62
C MET A 266 -8.89 -14.38 6.64
N ASP A 267 -8.73 -13.06 6.46
CA ASP A 267 -7.43 -12.38 6.59
C ASP A 267 -6.84 -12.53 8.00
N SER A 268 -7.67 -12.45 9.05
CA SER A 268 -7.22 -12.69 10.43
C SER A 268 -6.71 -14.11 10.63
N SER A 269 -7.41 -15.11 10.05
CA SER A 269 -7.03 -16.52 10.11
C SER A 269 -5.73 -16.78 9.34
N HIS A 270 -5.59 -16.16 8.17
CA HIS A 270 -4.36 -16.18 7.37
C HIS A 270 -3.18 -15.58 8.15
N VAL A 271 -3.35 -14.38 8.69
CA VAL A 271 -2.30 -13.68 9.45
C VAL A 271 -1.87 -14.48 10.69
N ALA A 272 -2.83 -15.02 11.46
CA ALA A 272 -2.54 -15.81 12.64
C ALA A 272 -1.75 -17.11 12.33
N THR A 273 -1.95 -17.66 11.13
CA THR A 273 -1.34 -18.92 10.71
C THR A 273 0.00 -18.68 10.03
N PHE A 274 0.05 -17.79 9.03
CA PHE A 274 1.16 -17.67 8.08
C PHE A 274 2.10 -16.49 8.35
N LYS A 275 1.64 -15.42 9.02
CA LYS A 275 2.49 -14.22 9.26
C LYS A 275 3.61 -14.46 10.28
N GLY A 276 3.44 -15.42 11.18
CA GLY A 276 4.42 -15.79 12.21
C GLY A 276 5.50 -16.79 11.77
N LEU A 277 5.55 -17.16 10.49
CA LEU A 277 6.44 -18.24 10.06
C LEU A 277 7.91 -17.83 9.90
N ASN A 278 8.28 -16.55 9.66
CA ASN A 278 9.64 -16.23 9.17
C ASN A 278 10.27 -14.89 9.60
N SER A 279 10.04 -14.39 10.82
CA SER A 279 10.84 -13.27 11.37
C SER A 279 11.99 -13.81 12.22
N PRO A 280 13.27 -13.42 12.00
CA PRO A 280 14.42 -14.01 12.72
C PRO A 280 14.44 -13.70 14.23
N GLU A 281 13.78 -12.64 14.69
CA GLU A 281 13.61 -12.33 16.13
C GLU A 281 12.30 -12.86 16.74
N LEU A 282 11.36 -13.32 15.91
CA LEU A 282 10.14 -14.01 16.32
C LEU A 282 10.08 -15.38 15.65
N ALA A 283 11.21 -16.10 15.58
CA ALA A 283 11.36 -17.42 14.96
C ALA A 283 10.68 -18.52 15.78
N VAL A 284 9.42 -18.28 16.11
CA VAL A 284 8.48 -19.28 16.53
C VAL A 284 7.34 -19.27 15.53
N PRO A 285 7.39 -20.17 14.50
CA PRO A 285 6.17 -20.65 13.87
C PRO A 285 5.11 -20.78 14.95
N SER A 286 3.92 -20.21 14.74
CA SER A 286 2.83 -20.42 15.69
C SER A 286 2.80 -21.92 16.02
N LYS A 287 2.67 -22.30 17.29
CA LYS A 287 2.73 -23.71 17.72
C LYS A 287 1.85 -24.63 16.85
N ARG A 288 0.80 -24.07 16.21
CA ARG A 288 -0.06 -24.69 15.20
C ARG A 288 0.68 -25.17 13.94
N CYS A 289 1.41 -24.32 13.23
CA CYS A 289 2.06 -24.72 11.97
C CYS A 289 3.20 -25.75 12.19
N ARG A 290 3.93 -25.61 13.30
CA ARG A 290 5.13 -26.41 13.58
C ARG A 290 4.83 -27.91 13.76
N ASN A 291 3.64 -28.26 14.22
CA ASN A 291 3.25 -29.64 14.51
C ASN A 291 2.63 -30.38 13.31
N PHE A 292 2.21 -29.69 12.25
CA PHE A 292 1.46 -30.31 11.16
C PHE A 292 2.27 -30.49 9.88
N PHE A 293 3.03 -29.47 9.46
CA PHE A 293 3.71 -29.49 8.15
C PHE A 293 5.18 -29.94 8.20
N CYS A 294 5.78 -30.10 9.38
CA CYS A 294 7.12 -30.69 9.55
C CYS A 294 7.09 -32.20 9.87
N SER A 295 5.91 -32.84 9.81
CA SER A 295 5.67 -34.20 10.27
C SER A 295 5.49 -35.23 9.15
N THR A 296 5.75 -34.84 7.90
CA THR A 296 5.72 -35.69 6.69
C THR A 296 6.98 -35.47 5.88
#